data_AF-A0A1G9DHB1-F1
#
_entry.id   AF-A0A1G9DHB1-F1
#
_cell.length_a   1.000
_cell.length_b   1.000
_cell.length_c   1.000
_cell.angle_alpha   90.00
_cell.angle_beta   90.00
_cell.angle_gamma   90.00
#
_symmetry.space_group_name_H-M   'P 1'
#
loop_
_entity.id
_entity.type
_entity.pdbx_description
1 polymer ?
#
loop_
_entity_poly.entity_id
_entity_poly.type
_entity_poly.pdbx_seq_one_letter_code
_entity_poly.pdbx_strand_id
1 'polypeptide(L)'
;MTLNMNRITLRPLEGITVGDKEINFYIGKLPAAADEDLSDGFSFHHLWVGESKLDKKNILRQAGIDKDNVVKLNYYHTAKSDNLDKILILQVKDYNVAEKMILKVDEMKILIANSMLDLLVKGSLKIEGESIADALGMKYIGKFASS
;
A
#
# COMPACT_ATOMS: atom_id res chain seq x y z
N MET A 1 -21.99 45.65 -12.55
CA MET A 1 -21.63 44.29 -13.01
C MET A 1 -21.31 43.49 -11.75
N THR A 2 -22.23 42.61 -11.38
CA THR A 2 -22.38 42.08 -10.03
C THR A 2 -21.66 40.74 -9.94
N LEU A 3 -20.62 40.62 -9.12
CA LEU A 3 -19.97 39.34 -8.83
C LEU A 3 -20.68 38.70 -7.64
N ASN A 4 -21.33 37.58 -7.96
CA ASN A 4 -22.21 36.80 -7.11
C ASN A 4 -21.40 36.07 -6.02
N MET A 5 -21.64 36.40 -4.75
CA MET A 5 -21.12 35.66 -3.60
C MET A 5 -21.96 34.40 -3.38
N ASN A 6 -21.50 33.24 -3.85
CA ASN A 6 -22.09 31.98 -3.44
C ASN A 6 -21.59 31.60 -2.03
N ARG A 7 -22.43 31.89 -1.04
CA ARG A 7 -22.39 31.30 0.31
C ARG A 7 -22.55 29.78 0.20
N ILE A 8 -21.55 29.02 0.64
CA ILE A 8 -21.72 27.59 0.89
C ILE A 8 -22.23 27.43 2.32
N THR A 9 -23.49 27.03 2.44
CA THR A 9 -24.11 26.65 3.71
C THR A 9 -23.66 25.24 4.07
N LEU A 10 -22.80 25.10 5.07
CA LEU A 10 -22.49 23.80 5.69
C LEU A 10 -23.71 23.36 6.51
N ARG A 11 -24.35 22.25 6.13
CA ARG A 11 -25.28 21.56 7.02
C ARG A 11 -24.46 20.61 7.91
N PRO A 12 -24.67 20.58 9.23
CA PRO A 12 -24.20 19.47 10.04
C PRO A 12 -24.98 18.22 9.63
N LEU A 13 -24.30 17.15 9.24
CA LEU A 13 -24.93 15.83 9.12
C LEU A 13 -25.06 15.27 10.53
N GLU A 14 -26.31 15.03 10.92
CA GLU A 14 -26.71 14.44 12.17
C GLU A 14 -26.02 13.08 12.35
N GLY A 15 -25.40 12.87 13.52
CA GLY A 15 -24.81 11.59 13.88
C GLY A 15 -25.90 10.52 13.97
N ILE A 16 -25.71 9.43 13.24
CA ILE A 16 -26.52 8.22 13.41
C ILE A 16 -25.76 7.31 14.38
N THR A 17 -26.33 7.11 15.57
CA THR A 17 -25.87 6.11 16.54
C THR A 17 -26.44 4.74 16.16
N VAL A 18 -25.57 3.76 15.90
CA VAL A 18 -25.94 2.34 15.86
C VAL A 18 -24.95 1.55 16.74
N GLY A 19 -25.38 1.25 17.97
CA GLY A 19 -24.86 0.24 18.92
C GLY A 19 -23.34 0.06 19.09
N ASP A 20 -22.81 0.43 20.26
CA ASP A 20 -21.56 -0.01 20.94
C ASP A 20 -20.34 -0.49 20.12
N LYS A 21 -20.17 -0.02 18.89
CA LYS A 21 -18.95 -0.19 18.11
C LYS A 21 -18.54 1.15 17.52
N GLU A 22 -17.39 1.61 17.97
CA GLU A 22 -16.69 2.74 17.40
C GLU A 22 -16.32 2.39 15.94
N ILE A 23 -16.97 3.05 14.98
CA ILE A 23 -16.65 2.96 13.56
C ILE A 23 -15.69 4.12 13.25
N ASN A 24 -14.41 3.81 13.06
CA ASN A 24 -13.44 4.80 12.60
C ASN A 24 -13.66 5.06 11.09
N PHE A 25 -14.33 6.16 10.77
CA PHE A 25 -14.42 6.68 9.40
C PHE A 25 -13.13 7.44 9.08
N TYR A 26 -12.32 6.90 8.18
CA TYR A 26 -11.18 7.62 7.61
C TYR A 26 -11.66 8.52 6.46
N ILE A 27 -11.77 9.83 6.72
CA ILE A 27 -11.97 10.85 5.68
C ILE A 27 -10.64 11.58 5.47
N GLY A 28 -9.74 10.93 4.73
CA GLY A 28 -8.50 11.54 4.24
C GLY A 28 -8.59 11.75 2.73
N LYS A 29 -8.65 13.00 2.28
CA LYS A 29 -8.60 13.35 0.85
C LYS A 29 -7.15 13.27 0.38
N LEU A 30 -6.81 12.31 -0.47
CA LEU A 30 -5.46 12.19 -1.04
C LEU A 30 -5.21 13.29 -2.09
N PRO A 31 -4.07 14.01 -2.06
CA PRO A 31 -3.61 14.80 -3.19
C PRO A 31 -3.19 13.87 -4.34
N ALA A 32 -3.45 14.30 -5.57
CA ALA A 32 -3.07 13.57 -6.78
C ALA A 32 -1.55 13.38 -6.84
N ALA A 33 -1.12 12.18 -7.23
CA ALA A 33 0.28 11.82 -7.41
C ALA A 33 0.95 12.78 -8.41
N ALA A 34 1.94 13.54 -7.91
CA ALA A 34 2.90 14.25 -8.75
C ALA A 34 3.99 13.25 -9.17
N ASP A 35 4.42 13.33 -10.42
CA ASP A 35 5.62 12.64 -10.89
C ASP A 35 6.84 13.20 -10.12
N GLU A 36 7.42 12.40 -9.21
CA GLU A 36 8.51 12.81 -8.34
C GLU A 36 9.88 12.49 -8.97
N ASP A 37 10.72 13.53 -9.04
CA ASP A 37 12.13 13.47 -9.43
C ASP A 37 12.92 12.61 -8.43
N LEU A 38 13.54 11.53 -8.93
CA LEU A 38 14.17 10.48 -8.12
C LEU A 38 15.57 10.91 -7.65
N SER A 39 15.66 11.57 -6.49
CA SER A 39 16.94 11.77 -5.79
C SER A 39 17.28 10.59 -4.86
N ASP A 40 18.57 10.36 -4.60
CA ASP A 40 19.10 9.29 -3.73
C ASP A 40 18.64 9.34 -2.25
N GLY A 41 17.84 10.34 -1.88
CA GLY A 41 17.22 10.46 -0.56
C GLY A 41 15.87 9.74 -0.40
N PHE A 42 15.23 9.32 -1.49
CA PHE A 42 13.90 8.70 -1.44
C PHE A 42 13.97 7.18 -1.43
N SER A 43 13.04 6.55 -0.71
CA SER A 43 12.83 5.10 -0.75
C SER A 43 11.38 4.82 -1.12
N PHE A 44 11.14 3.70 -1.80
CA PHE A 44 9.81 3.31 -2.23
C PHE A 44 9.48 1.90 -1.77
N HIS A 45 8.26 1.75 -1.26
CA HIS A 45 7.66 0.45 -1.02
C HIS A 45 7.04 -0.07 -2.31
N HIS A 46 7.30 -1.33 -2.61
CA HIS A 46 6.60 -2.09 -3.62
C HIS A 46 5.84 -3.23 -2.95
N LEU A 47 4.53 -3.30 -3.21
CA LEU A 47 3.64 -4.27 -2.58
C LEU A 47 3.17 -5.31 -3.59
N TRP A 48 3.29 -6.58 -3.20
CA TRP A 48 2.67 -7.71 -3.87
C TRP A 48 1.87 -8.54 -2.88
N VAL A 49 0.81 -9.17 -3.37
CA VAL A 49 -0.04 -10.08 -2.59
C VAL A 49 -0.28 -11.37 -3.36
N GLY A 50 -0.48 -12.47 -2.66
CA GLY A 50 -0.69 -13.76 -3.31
C GLY A 50 -1.26 -14.81 -2.39
N GLU A 51 -1.49 -15.97 -2.96
CA GLU A 51 -2.03 -17.14 -2.25
C GLU A 51 -0.94 -18.12 -1.83
N SER A 52 0.14 -18.19 -2.62
CA SER A 52 1.20 -19.18 -2.46
C SER A 52 2.27 -18.76 -1.47
N LYS A 53 2.80 -19.73 -0.72
CA LYS A 53 3.95 -19.52 0.15
C LYS A 53 5.24 -19.46 -0.67
N LEU A 54 5.97 -18.36 -0.56
CA LEU A 54 7.32 -18.20 -1.09
C LEU A 54 8.39 -18.67 -0.11
N ASP A 55 9.51 -19.15 -0.65
CA ASP A 55 10.73 -19.33 0.12
C ASP A 55 11.44 -17.98 0.30
N LYS A 56 11.34 -17.45 1.53
CA LYS A 56 11.90 -16.15 1.91
C LYS A 56 13.38 -15.98 1.54
N LYS A 57 14.18 -17.06 1.55
CA LYS A 57 15.62 -16.98 1.21
C LYS A 57 15.86 -16.74 -0.28
N ASN A 58 14.89 -17.07 -1.12
CA ASN A 58 15.02 -17.06 -2.57
C ASN A 58 14.20 -15.96 -3.26
N ILE A 59 13.37 -15.20 -2.53
CA ILE A 59 12.52 -14.13 -3.10
C ILE A 59 13.34 -13.15 -3.95
N LEU A 60 14.41 -12.58 -3.40
CA LEU A 60 15.23 -11.60 -4.14
C LEU A 60 15.87 -12.20 -5.39
N ARG A 61 16.34 -13.45 -5.30
CA ARG A 61 16.93 -14.16 -6.43
C ARG A 61 15.91 -14.44 -7.52
N GLN A 62 14.70 -14.88 -7.16
CA GLN A 62 13.61 -15.12 -8.10
C GLN A 62 13.12 -13.82 -8.74
N ALA A 63 13.10 -12.74 -7.97
CA ALA A 63 12.74 -11.40 -8.45
C ALA A 63 13.85 -10.73 -9.28
N GLY A 64 15.05 -11.32 -9.37
CA GLY A 64 16.18 -10.69 -10.07
C GLY A 64 16.68 -9.40 -9.40
N ILE A 65 16.47 -9.24 -8.09
CA ILE A 65 16.81 -8.02 -7.35
C ILE A 65 18.11 -8.23 -6.57
N ASP A 66 19.06 -7.31 -6.78
CA ASP A 66 20.27 -7.24 -5.98
C ASP A 66 19.96 -6.75 -4.55
N LYS A 67 20.44 -7.51 -3.57
CA LYS A 67 20.23 -7.24 -2.14
C LYS A 67 20.83 -5.90 -1.71
N ASP A 68 21.90 -5.44 -2.36
CA ASP A 68 22.58 -4.19 -1.99
C ASP A 68 21.72 -2.93 -2.27
N ASN A 69 20.68 -3.09 -3.08
CA ASN A 69 19.70 -2.05 -3.40
C ASN A 69 18.40 -2.15 -2.57
N VAL A 70 18.29 -3.15 -1.70
CA VAL A 70 17.12 -3.39 -0.85
C VAL A 70 17.38 -2.82 0.55
N VAL A 71 16.52 -1.89 0.97
CA VAL A 71 16.54 -1.34 2.33
C VAL A 71 15.87 -2.30 3.30
N LYS A 72 14.74 -2.87 2.90
CA LYS A 72 13.98 -3.81 3.73
C LYS A 72 13.18 -4.77 2.85
N LEU A 73 13.21 -6.05 3.21
CA LEU A 73 12.29 -7.07 2.69
C LEU A 73 11.38 -7.52 3.83
N ASN A 74 10.09 -7.30 3.67
CA ASN A 74 9.08 -7.76 4.59
C ASN A 74 8.17 -8.77 3.89
N TYR A 75 8.12 -9.98 4.43
CA TYR A 75 7.33 -11.06 3.86
C TYR A 75 6.52 -11.74 4.95
N TYR A 76 5.22 -11.79 4.72
CA TYR A 76 4.24 -12.42 5.59
C TYR A 76 3.53 -13.55 4.84
N HIS A 77 3.29 -14.67 5.53
CA HIS A 77 2.47 -15.75 5.01
C HIS A 77 1.68 -16.44 6.12
N THR A 78 0.43 -16.80 5.81
CA THR A 78 -0.48 -17.56 6.66
C THR A 78 -1.18 -18.65 5.85
N ALA A 79 -1.42 -19.81 6.50
CA ALA A 79 -2.14 -20.94 5.89
C ALA A 79 -3.63 -20.63 5.64
N LYS A 80 -4.21 -19.70 6.40
CA LYS A 80 -5.59 -19.22 6.19
C LYS A 80 -5.53 -17.78 5.74
N SER A 81 -6.23 -17.45 4.66
CA SER A 81 -6.34 -16.08 4.17
C SER A 81 -6.84 -15.17 5.29
N ASP A 82 -6.15 -14.06 5.54
CA ASP A 82 -6.52 -13.08 6.56
C ASP A 82 -6.81 -11.74 5.90
N ASN A 83 -7.45 -10.85 6.65
CA ASN A 83 -7.78 -9.50 6.19
C ASN A 83 -6.48 -8.72 5.92
N LEU A 84 -6.35 -8.24 4.69
CA LEU A 84 -5.14 -7.61 4.21
C LEU A 84 -4.82 -6.30 4.94
N ASP A 85 -5.83 -5.52 5.31
CA ASP A 85 -5.66 -4.27 6.04
C ASP A 85 -4.99 -4.50 7.40
N LYS A 86 -5.43 -5.53 8.12
CA LYS A 86 -4.81 -5.92 9.40
C LYS A 86 -3.35 -6.31 9.22
N ILE A 87 -3.06 -7.09 8.18
CA ILE A 87 -1.68 -7.48 7.88
C ILE A 87 -0.85 -6.23 7.56
N LEU A 88 -1.35 -5.33 6.70
CA LEU A 88 -0.64 -4.11 6.31
C LEU A 88 -0.33 -3.21 7.51
N ILE A 89 -1.31 -2.96 8.38
CA ILE A 89 -1.14 -2.14 9.60
C ILE A 89 -0.07 -2.75 10.53
N LEU A 90 -0.02 -4.07 10.66
CA LEU A 90 0.92 -4.74 11.58
C LEU A 90 2.33 -4.86 11.01
N GLN A 91 2.44 -4.98 9.68
CA GLN A 91 3.70 -5.31 9.02
C GLN A 91 4.43 -4.07 8.48
N VAL A 92 3.68 -3.04 8.04
CA VAL A 92 4.24 -1.80 7.51
C VAL A 92 4.35 -0.79 8.64
N LYS A 93 5.60 -0.38 8.95
CA LYS A 93 5.88 0.51 10.10
C LYS A 93 5.49 1.97 9.84
N ASP A 94 5.53 2.39 8.59
CA ASP A 94 5.10 3.73 8.19
C ASP A 94 3.58 3.71 8.00
N TYR A 95 2.86 4.33 8.93
CA TYR A 95 1.40 4.37 8.91
C TYR A 95 0.83 5.09 7.68
N ASN A 96 1.52 6.12 7.18
CA ASN A 96 1.05 6.85 5.99
C ASN A 96 1.17 5.97 4.75
N VAL A 97 2.24 5.17 4.65
CA VAL A 97 2.39 4.20 3.57
C VAL A 97 1.38 3.07 3.72
N ALA A 98 1.19 2.55 4.93
CA ALA A 98 0.22 1.49 5.21
C ALA A 98 -1.20 1.91 4.78
N GLU A 99 -1.63 3.13 5.11
CA GLU A 99 -2.92 3.68 4.69
C GLU A 99 -3.05 3.74 3.16
N LYS A 100 -2.02 4.25 2.45
CA LYS A 100 -2.01 4.27 0.98
C LYS A 100 -2.10 2.87 0.38
N MET A 101 -1.42 1.88 0.97
CA MET A 101 -1.51 0.49 0.55
C MET A 101 -2.92 -0.07 0.75
N ILE A 102 -3.55 0.20 1.89
CA ILE A 102 -4.92 -0.22 2.22
C ILE A 102 -5.92 0.34 1.22
N LEU A 103 -5.86 1.65 0.96
CA LEU A 103 -6.71 2.29 -0.04
C LEU A 103 -6.53 1.67 -1.42
N LYS A 104 -5.30 1.30 -1.79
CA LYS A 104 -5.04 0.69 -3.09
C LYS A 104 -5.59 -0.73 -3.20
N VAL A 105 -5.46 -1.55 -2.15
CA VAL A 105 -5.98 -2.92 -2.16
C VAL A 105 -7.51 -2.94 -2.14
N ASP A 106 -8.14 -1.98 -1.45
CA ASP A 106 -9.60 -1.78 -1.46
C ASP A 106 -10.10 -1.35 -2.85
N GLU A 107 -9.42 -0.41 -3.51
CA GLU A 107 -9.70 0.00 -4.90
C GLU A 107 -9.65 -1.22 -5.84
N MET A 108 -8.69 -2.13 -5.62
CA MET A 108 -8.52 -3.35 -6.39
C MET A 108 -9.43 -4.50 -5.95
N LYS A 109 -10.27 -4.29 -4.92
CA LYS A 109 -11.18 -5.27 -4.30
C LYS A 109 -10.48 -6.52 -3.76
N ILE A 110 -9.26 -6.35 -3.24
CA ILE A 110 -8.46 -7.43 -2.65
C ILE A 110 -8.55 -7.31 -1.13
N LEU A 111 -9.53 -8.00 -0.55
CA LEU A 111 -9.81 -7.91 0.89
C LEU A 111 -9.01 -8.92 1.73
N ILE A 112 -8.60 -10.02 1.11
CA ILE A 112 -7.93 -11.13 1.78
C ILE A 112 -6.72 -11.61 0.97
N ALA A 113 -5.68 -12.05 1.68
CA ALA A 113 -4.51 -12.68 1.08
C ALA A 113 -3.89 -13.69 2.04
N ASN A 114 -3.21 -14.70 1.51
CA ASN A 114 -2.39 -15.61 2.32
C ASN A 114 -0.96 -15.11 2.45
N SER A 115 -0.45 -14.42 1.45
CA SER A 115 0.91 -13.94 1.35
C SER A 115 0.95 -12.47 1.01
N MET A 116 1.87 -11.75 1.64
CA MET A 116 2.16 -10.35 1.34
C MET A 116 3.67 -10.14 1.32
N LEU A 117 4.13 -9.43 0.30
CA LEU A 117 5.52 -9.01 0.12
C LEU A 117 5.54 -7.49 0.01
N ASP A 118 6.20 -6.84 0.97
CA ASP A 118 6.53 -5.43 0.96
C ASP A 118 8.06 -5.29 0.82
N LEU A 119 8.50 -4.70 -0.28
CA LEU A 119 9.90 -4.44 -0.56
C LEU A 119 10.17 -2.94 -0.56
N LEU A 120 11.01 -2.49 0.38
CA LEU A 120 11.51 -1.13 0.44
C LEU A 120 12.86 -1.06 -0.29
N VAL A 121 12.92 -0.24 -1.34
CA VAL A 121 14.11 -0.07 -2.19
C VAL A 121 14.51 1.40 -2.27
N LYS A 122 15.79 1.64 -2.55
CA LYS A 122 16.30 3.00 -2.83
C LYS A 122 15.68 3.54 -4.13
N GLY A 123 15.45 4.85 -4.19
CA GLY A 123 14.73 5.51 -5.29
C GLY A 123 15.36 5.37 -6.67
N SER A 124 16.67 5.16 -6.74
CA SER A 124 17.40 4.92 -7.99
C SER A 124 17.20 3.52 -8.59
N LEU A 125 16.65 2.56 -7.83
CA LEU A 125 16.36 1.23 -8.34
C LEU A 125 15.04 1.21 -9.11
N LYS A 126 15.11 0.91 -10.41
CA LYS A 126 13.93 0.64 -11.22
C LYS A 126 13.43 -0.79 -10.96
N ILE A 127 12.21 -0.91 -10.45
CA ILE A 127 11.53 -2.18 -10.20
C ILE A 127 10.42 -2.37 -11.23
N GLU A 128 10.48 -3.48 -11.98
CA GLU A 128 9.39 -3.91 -12.87
C GLU A 128 8.39 -4.76 -12.08
N GLY A 129 7.43 -4.07 -11.45
CA GLY A 129 6.48 -4.68 -10.50
C GLY A 129 5.73 -5.89 -11.05
N GLU A 130 5.18 -5.78 -12.27
CA GLU A 130 4.43 -6.86 -12.92
C GLU A 130 5.33 -8.04 -13.32
N SER A 131 6.51 -7.79 -13.88
CA SER A 131 7.47 -8.84 -14.25
C SER A 131 7.88 -9.69 -13.02
N ILE A 132 8.06 -9.03 -11.87
CA ILE A 132 8.34 -9.71 -10.59
C ILE A 132 7.12 -10.45 -10.07
N ALA A 133 5.91 -9.89 -10.27
CA ALA A 133 4.66 -10.53 -9.87
C ALA A 133 4.51 -11.88 -10.58
N ASP A 134 4.74 -11.92 -11.90
CA ASP A 134 4.73 -13.13 -12.70
C ASP A 134 5.78 -14.15 -12.23
N ALA A 135 7.01 -13.69 -11.96
CA ALA A 135 8.10 -14.55 -11.51
C ALA A 135 7.82 -15.19 -10.13
N LEU A 136 7.13 -14.47 -9.26
CA LEU A 136 6.80 -14.93 -7.90
C LEU A 136 5.42 -15.60 -7.81
N GLY A 137 4.61 -15.58 -8.87
CA GLY A 137 3.22 -16.03 -8.81
C GLY A 137 2.38 -15.19 -7.84
N MET A 138 2.64 -13.89 -7.77
CA MET A 138 1.92 -12.91 -6.95
C MET A 138 1.23 -11.89 -7.84
N LYS A 139 0.40 -11.04 -7.25
CA LYS A 139 -0.22 -9.87 -7.88
C LYS A 139 0.47 -8.61 -7.40
N TYR A 140 0.92 -7.77 -8.33
CA TYR A 140 1.46 -6.46 -8.00
C TYR A 140 0.32 -5.50 -7.62
N ILE A 141 0.51 -4.74 -6.55
CA ILE A 141 -0.47 -3.76 -6.05
C ILE A 141 -0.06 -2.34 -6.39
N GLY A 142 1.22 -2.00 -6.21
CA GLY A 142 1.68 -0.66 -6.50
C GLY A 142 3.02 -0.28 -5.88
N LYS A 143 3.42 0.96 -6.17
CA LYS A 143 4.61 1.64 -5.67
C LYS A 143 4.16 2.80 -4.78
N PHE A 144 4.76 2.93 -3.60
CA PHE A 144 4.39 3.94 -2.60
C PHE A 144 5.64 4.63 -2.07
N ALA A 145 5.70 5.95 -2.18
CA ALA A 145 6.80 6.74 -1.62
C ALA A 145 6.80 6.65 -0.09
N SER A 146 7.95 6.33 0.50
CA SER A 146 8.21 6.52 1.93
C SER A 146 8.41 8.01 2.19
N SER A 147 7.72 8.51 3.22
CA SER A 147 7.84 9.90 3.70
C SER A 147 9.01 10.12 4.64
#